data_AF-A0A7U9R4M8-F1
#
_entry.id   AF-A0A7U9R4M8-F1
#
_cell.length_a   1.000
_cell.length_b   1.000
_cell.length_c   1.000
_cell.angle_alpha   90.00
_cell.angle_beta   90.00
_cell.angle_gamma   90.00
#
_symmetry.space_group_name_H-M   'P 1'
#
loop_
_entity.id
_entity.type
_entity.pdbx_description
1 polymer ?
#
loop_
_entity_poly.entity_id
_entity_poly.type
_entity_poly.pdbx_seq_one_letter_code
_entity_poly.pdbx_strand_id
1 'polypeptide(L)'
;MAFLDLLKKRKETDVNEVSDVSTFATNQNSDSTYSKQVSFRSAADVLGSGEHSSRPFKLIANPASVERSVRSPNRIPTAGERVITKYNGIVLYLKEALMTDHISITYATNHVDFFAKIYIVDVLRLDMLENKANRMLREKIDIPGVCWPIDILNDNNGYFVGILVPASRGGGPVNTLYI
;
A
#
# COMPACT_ATOMS: atom_id res chain seq x y z
N MET A 1 23.53 33.17 13.06
CA MET A 1 22.33 32.90 12.24
C MET A 1 22.73 32.93 10.76
N ALA A 2 23.43 31.91 10.25
CA ALA A 2 24.10 31.96 8.95
C ALA A 2 23.98 30.62 8.20
N PHE A 3 22.77 30.26 7.79
CA PHE A 3 22.53 29.09 6.94
C PHE A 3 21.51 29.32 5.81
N LEU A 4 20.77 30.45 5.83
CA LEU A 4 19.73 30.73 4.83
C LEU A 4 20.18 31.67 3.69
N ASP A 5 21.35 32.29 3.77
CA ASP A 5 21.86 33.17 2.69
C ASP A 5 22.62 32.44 1.57
N LEU A 6 22.86 31.13 1.68
CA LEU A 6 23.63 30.37 0.70
C LEU A 6 22.79 29.84 -0.49
N LEU A 7 21.47 29.80 -0.38
CA LEU A 7 20.58 29.24 -1.42
C LEU A 7 20.02 30.27 -2.40
N LYS A 8 20.19 31.57 -2.12
CA LYS A 8 19.68 32.64 -2.98
C LYS A 8 20.68 33.07 -4.09
N LYS A 9 21.90 32.54 -4.08
CA LYS A 9 23.01 32.98 -4.96
C LYS A 9 23.35 32.05 -6.12
N ARG A 10 22.45 31.13 -6.50
CA ARG A 10 22.64 30.20 -7.65
C ARG A 10 21.64 30.40 -8.79
N LYS A 11 20.86 31.47 -8.76
CA LYS A 11 20.00 31.91 -9.87
C LYS A 11 20.45 33.29 -10.36
N GLU A 12 21.60 33.35 -11.00
CA GLU A 12 21.96 34.42 -11.94
C GLU A 12 23.28 34.06 -12.63
N THR A 13 23.41 34.50 -13.88
CA THR A 13 24.50 34.27 -14.86
C THR A 13 24.62 32.82 -15.37
N ASP A 14 24.49 32.51 -16.66
CA ASP A 14 24.85 33.28 -17.85
C ASP A 14 23.97 32.93 -19.06
N VAL A 15 23.67 33.96 -19.87
CA VAL A 15 23.15 33.85 -21.23
C VAL A 15 24.32 34.14 -22.16
N ASN A 16 24.57 33.29 -23.16
CA ASN A 16 25.04 33.76 -24.45
C ASN A 16 24.70 32.78 -25.58
N GLU A 17 24.29 33.39 -26.68
CA GLU A 17 23.71 32.87 -27.90
C GLU A 17 24.81 32.57 -28.95
N VAL A 18 24.44 31.79 -29.98
CA VAL A 18 24.84 31.88 -31.40
C VAL A 18 25.37 30.58 -32.06
N SER A 19 24.73 30.32 -33.22
CA SER A 19 25.16 29.64 -34.46
C SER A 19 25.03 28.12 -34.62
N ASP A 20 24.06 27.78 -35.47
CA ASP A 20 24.11 26.86 -36.62
C ASP A 20 25.38 26.00 -36.79
N VAL A 21 25.17 24.69 -36.97
CA VAL A 21 25.57 23.91 -38.17
C VAL A 21 25.08 22.45 -38.03
N SER A 22 24.36 22.01 -39.07
CA SER A 22 24.11 20.64 -39.55
C SER A 22 25.26 19.66 -39.23
N THR A 23 25.04 18.39 -38.83
CA THR A 23 25.05 17.30 -39.83
C THR A 23 24.68 15.90 -39.30
N PHE A 24 24.08 15.17 -40.24
CA PHE A 24 24.12 13.73 -40.52
C PHE A 24 23.27 12.73 -39.69
N ALA A 25 22.25 12.27 -40.42
CA ALA A 25 21.49 11.05 -40.23
C ALA A 25 22.36 9.79 -40.07
N THR A 26 21.87 8.84 -39.30
CA THR A 26 22.07 7.42 -39.58
C THR A 26 20.75 6.70 -39.30
N ASN A 27 20.00 6.49 -40.38
CA ASN A 27 18.95 5.49 -40.42
C ASN A 27 19.61 4.11 -40.39
N GLN A 28 19.25 3.26 -39.43
CA GLN A 28 19.18 1.82 -39.68
C GLN A 28 17.89 1.28 -39.07
N ASN A 29 16.96 0.93 -39.97
CA ASN A 29 15.79 0.09 -39.70
C ASN A 29 16.16 -1.36 -40.02
N SER A 30 15.80 -2.28 -39.13
CA SER A 30 15.39 -3.69 -39.33
C SER A 30 15.37 -4.35 -37.94
N ASP A 31 14.40 -5.12 -37.48
CA ASP A 31 13.20 -5.68 -38.07
C ASP A 31 12.09 -5.74 -37.01
N SER A 32 10.86 -5.56 -37.48
CA SER A 32 9.63 -5.58 -36.71
C SER A 32 9.30 -6.97 -36.19
N THR A 33 9.24 -7.15 -34.87
CA THR A 33 8.36 -8.15 -34.25
C THR A 33 7.24 -7.41 -33.51
N TYR A 34 6.04 -7.65 -34.00
CA TYR A 34 4.79 -6.94 -33.74
C TYR A 34 4.42 -6.92 -32.24
N SER A 35 4.88 -5.91 -31.50
CA SER A 35 4.32 -5.59 -30.18
C SER A 35 2.99 -4.88 -30.41
N LYS A 36 1.88 -5.62 -30.30
CA LYS A 36 0.54 -5.02 -30.24
C LYS A 36 0.53 -4.06 -29.07
N GLN A 37 0.58 -2.76 -29.36
CA GLN A 37 0.31 -1.72 -28.37
C GLN A 37 -1.06 -2.02 -27.76
N VAL A 38 -1.07 -2.37 -26.48
CA VAL A 38 -2.30 -2.44 -25.70
C VAL A 38 -2.80 -1.01 -25.65
N SER A 39 -3.85 -0.73 -26.40
CA SER A 39 -4.58 0.53 -26.32
C SER A 39 -5.07 0.68 -24.88
N PHE A 40 -4.54 1.67 -24.17
CA PHE A 40 -5.10 2.11 -22.90
C PHE A 40 -6.44 2.77 -23.22
N ARG A 41 -7.54 2.07 -22.91
CA ARG A 41 -8.85 2.69 -22.84
C ARG A 41 -8.87 3.62 -21.64
N SER A 42 -9.31 4.85 -21.85
CA SER A 42 -9.62 5.75 -20.74
C SER A 42 -10.69 5.10 -19.87
N ALA A 43 -10.67 5.33 -18.55
CA ALA A 43 -11.75 4.89 -17.67
C ALA A 43 -13.13 5.44 -18.14
N ALA A 44 -13.13 6.55 -18.87
CA ALA A 44 -14.31 7.11 -19.53
C ALA A 44 -14.85 6.22 -20.66
N ASP A 45 -14.00 5.46 -21.36
CA ASP A 45 -14.38 4.63 -22.52
C ASP A 45 -15.04 3.30 -22.09
N VAL A 46 -14.98 2.96 -20.80
CA VAL A 46 -15.63 1.78 -20.19
C VAL A 46 -17.04 2.12 -19.68
N LEU A 47 -17.40 3.41 -19.62
CA LEU A 47 -18.75 3.86 -19.30
C LEU A 47 -19.67 3.73 -20.53
N GLY A 48 -19.78 2.51 -21.04
CA GLY A 48 -20.89 2.11 -21.89
C GLY A 48 -22.20 2.26 -21.11
N SER A 49 -23.23 2.72 -21.82
CA SER A 49 -24.59 3.02 -21.36
C SER A 49 -25.34 1.82 -20.74
N GLY A 50 -24.89 1.36 -19.58
CA GLY A 50 -25.69 0.59 -18.64
C GLY A 50 -26.31 1.56 -17.65
N GLU A 51 -27.60 1.40 -17.33
CA GLU A 51 -28.23 2.05 -16.19
C GLU A 51 -27.49 1.65 -14.91
N HIS A 52 -26.42 2.35 -14.60
CA HIS A 52 -25.87 2.36 -13.27
C HIS A 52 -26.90 3.07 -12.40
N SER A 53 -27.69 2.29 -11.68
CA SER A 53 -28.42 2.75 -10.50
C SER A 53 -27.37 3.39 -9.58
N SER A 54 -27.12 4.68 -9.77
CA SER A 54 -26.22 5.46 -8.95
C SER A 54 -26.93 5.65 -7.62
N ARG A 55 -26.86 4.65 -6.75
CA ARG A 55 -27.12 4.92 -5.34
C ARG A 55 -26.03 5.91 -4.92
N PRO A 56 -26.37 7.17 -4.61
CA PRO A 56 -25.37 8.13 -4.20
C PRO A 56 -24.67 7.60 -2.95
N PHE A 57 -23.36 7.79 -2.86
CA PHE A 57 -22.65 7.52 -1.62
C PHE A 57 -23.29 8.35 -0.50
N LYS A 58 -23.56 7.71 0.63
CA LYS A 58 -24.17 8.40 1.76
C LYS A 58 -23.10 9.24 2.46
N LEU A 59 -23.22 10.56 2.37
CA LEU A 59 -22.39 11.46 3.17
C LEU A 59 -22.71 11.25 4.65
N ILE A 60 -21.68 10.91 5.44
CA ILE A 60 -21.78 10.82 6.90
C ILE A 60 -21.51 12.22 7.46
N ALA A 61 -22.55 12.85 8.01
CA ALA A 61 -22.44 14.18 8.61
C ALA A 61 -21.77 14.18 10.00
N ASN A 62 -21.79 13.03 10.69
CA ASN A 62 -21.28 12.89 12.06
C ASN A 62 -20.08 11.94 12.07
N PRO A 63 -18.83 12.44 12.11
CA PRO A 63 -17.65 11.58 12.18
C PRO A 63 -17.67 10.78 13.48
N ALA A 64 -17.40 9.48 13.39
CA ALA A 64 -17.31 8.64 14.57
C ALA A 64 -15.99 8.91 15.31
N SER A 65 -16.08 9.26 16.59
CA SER A 65 -14.93 9.44 17.48
C SER A 65 -14.05 8.19 17.49
N VAL A 66 -12.74 8.39 17.55
CA VAL A 66 -11.75 7.31 17.60
C VAL A 66 -10.79 7.63 18.74
N GLU A 67 -10.51 6.66 19.59
CA GLU A 67 -9.50 6.76 20.65
C GLU A 67 -8.17 6.17 20.16
N ARG A 68 -7.04 6.75 20.55
CA ARG A 68 -5.73 6.18 20.18
C ARG A 68 -5.51 4.86 20.92
N SER A 69 -4.84 3.89 20.30
CA SER A 69 -4.49 2.65 21.02
C SER A 69 -3.60 3.00 22.21
N VAL A 70 -4.02 2.56 23.40
CA VAL A 70 -3.40 2.90 24.69
C VAL A 70 -2.04 2.21 24.84
N ARG A 71 -1.80 1.14 24.06
CA ARG A 71 -0.63 0.28 24.21
C ARG A 71 -0.03 -0.03 22.84
N SER A 72 1.28 0.13 22.73
CA SER A 72 2.06 -0.25 21.55
C SER A 72 3.16 -1.22 21.95
N PRO A 73 3.53 -2.18 21.08
CA PRO A 73 4.60 -3.11 21.39
C PRO A 73 5.97 -2.39 21.36
N ASN A 74 6.92 -2.90 22.15
CA ASN A 74 8.29 -2.37 22.17
C ASN A 74 9.10 -2.78 20.92
N ARG A 75 8.77 -3.93 20.34
CA ARG A 75 9.37 -4.48 19.13
C ARG A 75 8.30 -5.13 18.27
N ILE A 76 8.52 -5.20 16.97
CA ILE A 76 7.62 -5.91 16.06
C ILE A 76 8.12 -7.35 15.85
N PRO A 77 7.21 -8.32 15.68
CA PRO A 77 7.57 -9.67 15.29
C PRO A 77 8.31 -9.72 13.95
N THR A 78 9.28 -10.62 13.82
CA THR A 78 10.09 -10.82 12.62
C THR A 78 10.02 -12.28 12.13
N ALA A 79 10.66 -12.57 10.99
CA ALA A 79 10.68 -13.93 10.42
C ALA A 79 11.11 -14.99 11.45
N GLY A 80 10.39 -16.09 11.51
CA GLY A 80 10.55 -17.17 12.50
C GLY A 80 9.76 -16.99 13.79
N GLU A 81 9.31 -15.77 14.11
CA GLU A 81 8.48 -15.52 15.29
C GLU A 81 7.00 -15.80 15.02
N ARG A 82 6.23 -16.04 16.09
CA ARG A 82 4.80 -16.28 16.02
C ARG A 82 3.97 -15.03 16.27
N VAL A 83 2.81 -14.98 15.64
CA VAL A 83 1.72 -14.01 15.89
C VAL A 83 0.41 -14.77 16.08
N ILE A 84 -0.52 -14.19 16.82
CA ILE A 84 -1.78 -14.83 17.21
C ILE A 84 -2.94 -14.01 16.68
N THR A 85 -3.85 -14.64 15.95
CA THR A 85 -5.06 -13.97 15.47
C THR A 85 -6.00 -13.65 16.63
N LYS A 86 -6.50 -12.41 16.71
CA LYS A 86 -7.29 -11.92 17.85
C LYS A 86 -8.62 -12.66 18.00
N TYR A 87 -9.35 -12.89 16.90
CA TYR A 87 -10.69 -13.46 16.98
C TYR A 87 -10.70 -14.99 16.90
N ASN A 88 -9.83 -15.58 16.08
CA ASN A 88 -9.86 -17.02 15.81
C ASN A 88 -8.84 -17.83 16.63
N GLY A 89 -7.93 -17.16 17.37
CA GLY A 89 -6.91 -17.80 18.19
C GLY A 89 -5.85 -18.62 17.43
N ILE A 90 -5.82 -18.53 16.10
CA ILE A 90 -4.86 -19.22 15.23
C ILE A 90 -3.46 -18.66 15.49
N VAL A 91 -2.50 -19.58 15.71
CA VAL A 91 -1.08 -19.25 15.81
C VAL A 91 -0.46 -19.35 14.43
N LEU A 92 0.11 -18.25 13.96
CA LEU A 92 0.80 -18.15 12.69
C LEU A 92 2.29 -17.90 12.93
N TYR A 93 3.14 -18.58 12.16
CA TYR A 93 4.58 -18.35 12.15
C TYR A 93 4.95 -17.54 10.93
N LEU A 94 5.65 -16.43 11.14
CA LEU A 94 6.15 -15.56 10.08
C LEU A 94 7.28 -16.29 9.35
N LYS A 95 7.22 -16.35 8.03
CA LYS A 95 8.26 -16.93 7.17
C LYS A 95 9.05 -15.81 6.49
N GLU A 96 9.36 -15.92 5.21
CA GLU A 96 10.02 -14.87 4.45
C GLU A 96 9.18 -13.59 4.37
N ALA A 97 9.87 -12.45 4.39
CA ALA A 97 9.28 -11.17 4.03
C ALA A 97 9.07 -11.14 2.51
N LEU A 98 7.83 -10.97 2.09
CA LEU A 98 7.45 -10.88 0.69
C LEU A 98 7.55 -9.44 0.17
N MET A 99 7.36 -8.47 1.07
CA MET A 99 7.26 -7.06 0.71
C MET A 99 7.52 -6.17 1.92
N THR A 100 8.22 -5.07 1.70
CA THR A 100 8.56 -4.09 2.74
C THR A 100 8.18 -2.71 2.26
N ASP A 101 7.30 -2.07 3.02
CA ASP A 101 6.87 -0.69 2.85
C ASP A 101 7.44 0.16 3.99
N HIS A 102 7.41 1.48 3.81
CA HIS A 102 7.80 2.45 4.84
C HIS A 102 6.93 2.40 6.12
N ILE A 103 5.78 1.70 6.09
CA ILE A 103 4.88 1.55 7.25
C ILE A 103 4.73 0.11 7.74
N SER A 104 5.17 -0.89 6.97
CA SER A 104 4.87 -2.30 7.27
C SER A 104 5.71 -3.28 6.49
N ILE A 105 5.81 -4.50 7.00
CA ILE A 105 6.39 -5.65 6.31
C ILE A 105 5.31 -6.71 6.16
N THR A 106 5.16 -7.26 4.95
CA THR A 106 4.25 -8.37 4.67
C THR A 106 5.03 -9.68 4.61
N TYR A 107 4.65 -10.63 5.46
CA TYR A 107 5.28 -11.94 5.56
C TYR A 107 4.38 -13.03 4.99
N ALA A 108 5.01 -14.04 4.38
CA ALA A 108 4.41 -15.35 4.23
C ALA A 108 4.17 -15.98 5.61
N THR A 109 3.20 -16.88 5.72
CA THR A 109 2.93 -17.61 6.96
C THR A 109 3.06 -19.13 6.77
N ASN A 110 2.99 -19.88 7.86
CA ASN A 110 2.82 -21.33 7.83
C ASN A 110 1.48 -21.77 7.19
N HIS A 111 0.53 -20.86 7.02
CA HIS A 111 -0.73 -21.11 6.33
C HIS A 111 -0.70 -20.46 4.94
N VAL A 112 -0.72 -21.28 3.88
CA VAL A 112 -0.52 -20.82 2.49
C VAL A 112 -1.58 -19.83 2.02
N ASP A 113 -2.78 -19.89 2.58
CA ASP A 113 -3.87 -18.99 2.22
C ASP A 113 -3.79 -17.60 2.84
N PHE A 114 -2.80 -17.33 3.70
CA PHE A 114 -2.72 -16.08 4.45
C PHE A 114 -1.34 -15.42 4.43
N PHE A 115 -1.38 -14.09 4.34
CA PHE A 115 -0.22 -13.23 4.58
C PHE A 115 -0.42 -12.40 5.84
N ALA A 116 0.68 -12.16 6.56
CA ALA A 116 0.70 -11.33 7.74
C ALA A 116 1.32 -9.97 7.42
N LYS A 117 0.52 -8.90 7.47
CA LYS A 117 1.02 -7.53 7.32
C LYS A 117 1.30 -6.96 8.71
N ILE A 118 2.59 -6.83 9.04
CA ILE A 118 3.09 -6.36 10.34
C ILE A 118 3.52 -4.89 10.19
N TYR A 119 2.97 -4.00 11.01
CA TYR A 119 3.31 -2.57 10.96
C TYR A 119 4.60 -2.29 11.72
N ILE A 120 5.34 -1.25 11.31
CA ILE A 120 6.53 -0.83 12.05
C ILE A 120 6.17 -0.13 13.36
N VAL A 121 7.05 -0.20 14.36
CA VAL A 121 6.83 0.31 15.72
C VAL A 121 6.40 1.77 15.74
N ASP A 122 7.05 2.61 14.93
CA ASP A 122 6.77 4.06 14.91
C ASP A 122 5.35 4.35 14.43
N VAL A 123 4.85 3.59 13.46
CA VAL A 123 3.48 3.71 12.96
C VAL A 123 2.49 3.19 13.98
N LEU A 124 2.78 2.06 14.64
CA LEU A 124 1.94 1.50 15.71
C LEU A 124 1.76 2.46 16.90
N ARG A 125 2.72 3.35 17.15
CA ARG A 125 2.66 4.35 18.22
C ARG A 125 1.87 5.60 17.86
N LEU A 126 1.91 5.99 16.58
CA LEU A 126 1.34 7.25 16.12
C LEU A 126 -0.08 7.08 15.58
N ASP A 127 -0.34 5.99 14.90
CA ASP A 127 -1.51 5.84 14.04
C ASP A 127 -2.64 5.05 14.72
N MET A 128 -3.85 5.15 14.17
CA MET A 128 -5.07 4.51 14.66
C MET A 128 -5.35 3.18 13.93
N LEU A 129 -4.28 2.50 13.52
CA LEU A 129 -4.35 1.31 12.65
C LEU A 129 -5.18 0.18 13.26
N GLU A 130 -5.10 -0.03 14.57
CA GLU A 130 -5.94 -1.04 15.23
C GLU A 130 -7.43 -0.67 15.08
N ASN A 131 -7.81 0.59 15.29
CA ASN A 131 -9.20 1.03 15.11
C ASN A 131 -9.65 0.92 13.66
N LYS A 132 -8.76 1.26 12.72
CA LYS A 132 -9.01 1.08 11.29
C LYS A 132 -9.28 -0.40 11.00
N ALA A 133 -8.40 -1.30 11.41
CA ALA A 133 -8.56 -2.74 11.23
C ALA A 133 -9.87 -3.26 11.85
N ASN A 134 -10.18 -2.84 13.08
CA ASN A 134 -11.44 -3.19 13.74
C ASN A 134 -12.67 -2.71 12.94
N ARG A 135 -12.64 -1.49 12.38
CA ARG A 135 -13.74 -0.99 11.54
C ARG A 135 -13.87 -1.80 10.26
N MET A 136 -12.76 -2.11 9.60
CA MET A 136 -12.75 -2.96 8.40
C MET A 136 -13.38 -4.33 8.69
N LEU A 137 -13.04 -4.95 9.82
CA LEU A 137 -13.57 -6.27 10.17
C LEU A 137 -15.07 -6.27 10.53
N ARG A 138 -15.61 -5.14 11.00
CA ARG A 138 -17.06 -5.00 11.29
C ARG A 138 -17.89 -4.87 10.01
N GLU A 139 -17.39 -4.12 9.04
CA GLU A 139 -18.06 -3.87 7.77
C GLU A 139 -17.36 -4.65 6.67
N LYS A 140 -17.65 -5.94 6.57
CA LYS A 140 -17.02 -6.78 5.56
C LYS A 140 -17.37 -6.30 4.15
N ILE A 141 -16.36 -5.91 3.40
CA ILE A 141 -16.47 -5.56 1.98
C ILE A 141 -15.91 -6.72 1.15
N ASP A 142 -16.72 -7.21 0.21
CA ASP A 142 -16.32 -8.24 -0.75
C ASP A 142 -16.35 -7.65 -2.16
N ILE A 143 -15.24 -7.01 -2.54
CA ILE A 143 -15.04 -6.45 -3.88
C ILE A 143 -13.89 -7.21 -4.54
N PRO A 144 -14.11 -7.84 -5.70
CA PRO A 144 -13.05 -8.52 -6.43
C PRO A 144 -11.82 -7.63 -6.65
N GLY A 145 -10.64 -8.14 -6.29
CA GLY A 145 -9.37 -7.42 -6.41
C GLY A 145 -9.03 -6.51 -5.23
N VAL A 146 -9.97 -6.24 -4.31
CA VAL A 146 -9.70 -5.51 -3.07
C VAL A 146 -9.29 -6.49 -1.97
N CYS A 147 -8.14 -6.24 -1.36
CA CYS A 147 -7.67 -7.02 -0.23
C CYS A 147 -8.27 -6.47 1.07
N TRP A 148 -9.15 -7.26 1.67
CA TRP A 148 -9.79 -6.96 2.95
C TRP A 148 -9.16 -7.79 4.08
N PRO A 149 -8.92 -7.22 5.27
CA PRO A 149 -8.41 -7.99 6.38
C PRO A 149 -9.45 -9.02 6.83
N ILE A 150 -8.96 -10.15 7.31
CA ILE A 150 -9.78 -11.24 7.85
C ILE A 150 -9.62 -11.41 9.35
N ASP A 151 -8.52 -10.91 9.93
CA ASP A 151 -8.31 -10.88 11.39
C ASP A 151 -7.28 -9.82 11.78
N ILE A 152 -7.17 -9.57 13.07
CA ILE A 152 -6.13 -8.78 13.72
C ILE A 152 -5.02 -9.71 14.20
N LEU A 153 -3.76 -9.27 14.08
CA LEU A 153 -2.59 -9.99 14.59
C LEU A 153 -2.08 -9.33 15.86
N ASN A 154 -1.89 -10.16 16.89
CA ASN A 154 -1.28 -9.80 18.15
C ASN A 154 0.07 -10.49 18.35
N ASP A 155 0.96 -9.84 19.09
CA ASP A 155 2.18 -10.47 19.60
C ASP A 155 1.88 -11.43 20.78
N ASN A 156 2.94 -12.02 21.34
CA ASN A 156 2.84 -12.91 22.50
C ASN A 156 2.29 -12.25 23.77
N ASN A 157 2.30 -10.93 23.85
CA ASN A 157 1.82 -10.16 24.99
C ASN A 157 0.38 -9.65 24.75
N GLY A 158 -0.22 -9.96 23.59
CA GLY A 158 -1.55 -9.49 23.21
C GLY A 158 -1.57 -8.08 22.61
N TYR A 159 -0.42 -7.50 22.25
CA TYR A 159 -0.36 -6.20 21.60
C TYR A 159 -0.64 -6.31 20.11
N PHE A 160 -1.45 -5.38 19.60
CA PHE A 160 -1.68 -5.22 18.16
C PHE A 160 -0.35 -4.98 17.42
N VAL A 161 -0.08 -5.81 16.42
CA VAL A 161 1.12 -5.70 15.56
C VAL A 161 0.77 -5.60 14.09
N GLY A 162 -0.44 -5.98 13.69
CA GLY A 162 -0.75 -6.11 12.28
C GLY A 162 -2.12 -6.67 11.97
N ILE A 163 -2.31 -7.02 10.71
CA ILE A 163 -3.54 -7.61 10.19
C ILE A 163 -3.24 -8.87 9.40
N LEU A 164 -4.18 -9.81 9.45
CA LEU A 164 -4.18 -10.99 8.62
C LEU A 164 -4.97 -10.70 7.35
N VAL A 165 -4.38 -11.02 6.19
CA VAL A 165 -5.02 -10.83 4.89
C VAL A 165 -4.99 -12.12 4.08
N PRO A 166 -5.98 -12.36 3.21
CA PRO A 166 -5.96 -13.52 2.32
C PRO A 166 -4.83 -13.41 1.30
N ALA A 167 -4.26 -14.56 0.93
CA ALA A 167 -3.31 -14.63 -0.16
C ALA A 167 -4.01 -14.30 -1.50
N SER A 168 -3.37 -13.45 -2.31
CA SER A 168 -3.91 -13.09 -3.63
C SER A 168 -3.76 -14.29 -4.57
N ARG A 169 -4.83 -14.64 -5.29
CA ARG A 169 -4.80 -15.72 -6.30
C ARG A 169 -3.98 -15.36 -7.56
N GLY A 170 -3.42 -14.14 -7.63
CA GLY A 170 -2.74 -13.57 -8.80
C GLY A 170 -1.23 -13.37 -8.65
N GLY A 171 -0.59 -13.89 -7.60
CA GLY A 171 0.88 -14.02 -7.55
C GLY A 171 1.67 -12.82 -7.02
N GLY A 172 1.09 -11.99 -6.14
CA GLY A 172 1.87 -10.93 -5.47
C GLY A 172 1.29 -10.49 -4.11
N PRO A 173 2.14 -10.14 -3.13
CA PRO A 173 1.71 -9.54 -1.87
C PRO A 173 1.04 -8.17 -2.11
N VAL A 174 -0.01 -7.86 -1.36
CA VAL A 174 -0.90 -6.72 -1.65
C VAL A 174 -0.37 -5.43 -1.02
N ASN A 175 0.08 -4.50 -1.87
CA ASN A 175 0.61 -3.19 -1.48
C ASN A 175 -0.41 -2.25 -0.83
N THR A 176 -1.71 -2.43 -1.08
CA THR A 176 -2.69 -1.39 -0.75
C THR A 176 -3.96 -1.97 -0.15
N LEU A 177 -4.23 -1.62 1.12
CA LEU A 177 -5.59 -1.65 1.66
C LEU A 177 -6.25 -0.33 1.30
N TYR A 178 -7.18 -0.38 0.36
CA TYR A 178 -8.00 0.76 -0.03
C TYR A 178 -9.11 0.97 1.01
N ILE A 179 -9.02 2.07 1.76
CA ILE A 179 -10.15 2.92 2.12
C ILE A 179 -9.65 4.35 2.15
#